data_AF-A0A416NPQ1-F1
#
_entry.id   AF-A0A416NPQ1-F1
#
_cell.length_a   1.000
_cell.length_b   1.000
_cell.length_c   1.000
_cell.angle_alpha   90.00
_cell.angle_beta   90.00
_cell.angle_gamma   90.00
#
_symmetry.space_group_name_H-M   'P 1'
#
loop_
_entity.id
_entity.type
_entity.pdbx_description
1 polymer ?
#
loop_
_entity_poly.entity_id
_entity_poly.type
_entity_poly.pdbx_seq_one_letter_code
_entity_poly.pdbx_strand_id
1 'polypeptide(L)'
;MSFFGNEIYGIDPEDDSGILEGNSVAYALNDREEYNLPEEWIPIYDFGDGNMAYLDYSSLNAEKEPDVIMAFYNGDKYETVEKLAEDLGDFILQLVQEQIGDQK
;
A
#
# COMPACT_ATOMS: atom_id res chain seq x y z
N MET A 1 0.55 6.98 -9.07
CA MET A 1 0.86 8.43 -8.94
C MET A 1 2.25 8.54 -8.33
N SER A 2 3.20 9.28 -8.92
CA SER A 2 4.58 9.31 -8.42
C SER A 2 5.13 10.71 -8.14
N PHE A 3 5.96 10.83 -7.10
CA PHE A 3 6.67 12.05 -6.72
C PHE A 3 7.94 11.72 -5.91
N PHE A 4 9.07 12.38 -6.19
CA PHE A 4 10.31 12.22 -5.41
C PHE A 4 10.76 10.76 -5.16
N GLY A 5 10.51 9.85 -6.11
CA GLY A 5 10.82 8.42 -5.96
C GLY A 5 9.78 7.61 -5.16
N ASN A 6 8.76 8.27 -4.62
CA ASN A 6 7.58 7.62 -4.05
C ASN A 6 6.60 7.30 -5.18
N GLU A 7 6.08 6.08 -5.21
CA GLU A 7 4.99 5.68 -6.08
C GLU A 7 3.81 5.20 -5.25
N ILE A 8 2.75 5.99 -5.24
CA ILE A 8 1.46 5.61 -4.65
C ILE A 8 0.67 4.87 -5.71
N TYR A 9 0.34 3.62 -5.43
CA TYR A 9 -0.45 2.79 -6.32
C TYR A 9 -1.89 3.30 -6.36
N GLY A 10 -2.54 3.06 -7.50
CA GLY A 10 -3.91 3.48 -7.69
C GLY A 10 -4.64 2.53 -8.64
N ILE A 11 -5.59 3.11 -9.36
CA ILE A 11 -6.32 2.41 -10.40
C ILE A 11 -5.88 3.02 -11.72
N ASP A 12 -5.33 2.20 -12.60
CA ASP A 12 -5.20 2.56 -14.01
C ASP A 12 -6.25 1.77 -14.81
N PRO A 13 -7.34 2.43 -15.23
CA PRO A 13 -8.41 1.76 -15.98
C PRO A 13 -8.01 1.44 -17.43
N GLU A 14 -6.94 2.03 -17.95
CA GLU A 14 -6.44 1.80 -19.31
C GLU A 14 -5.28 0.81 -19.33
N ASP A 15 -4.87 0.30 -18.17
CA ASP A 15 -3.76 -0.64 -18.05
C ASP A 15 -4.17 -2.06 -18.45
N ASP A 16 -3.76 -2.44 -19.66
CA ASP A 16 -3.87 -3.78 -20.22
C ASP A 16 -2.51 -4.53 -20.26
N SER A 17 -1.49 -3.96 -19.62
CA SER A 17 -0.10 -4.40 -19.76
C SER A 17 0.20 -5.71 -19.00
N GLY A 18 -0.63 -6.06 -18.02
CA GLY A 18 -0.38 -7.15 -17.09
C GLY A 18 0.73 -6.84 -16.09
N ILE A 19 1.18 -5.58 -16.00
CA ILE A 19 2.16 -5.11 -15.02
C ILE A 19 1.41 -4.83 -13.71
N LEU A 20 1.96 -5.31 -12.59
CA LEU A 20 1.38 -5.07 -11.26
C LEU A 20 1.76 -3.69 -10.72
N GLU A 21 3.00 -3.26 -10.98
CA GLU A 21 3.61 -2.04 -10.47
C GLU A 21 2.72 -0.81 -10.71
N GLY A 22 2.44 -0.04 -9.65
CA GLY A 22 1.60 1.15 -9.73
C GLY A 22 0.08 0.89 -9.66
N ASN A 23 -0.38 -0.36 -9.76
CA ASN A 23 -1.80 -0.70 -9.84
C ASN A 23 -2.26 -1.57 -8.66
N SER A 24 -3.00 -0.96 -7.72
CA SER A 24 -3.50 -1.61 -6.51
C SER A 24 -4.45 -2.77 -6.82
N VAL A 25 -5.24 -2.67 -7.89
CA VAL A 25 -6.21 -3.72 -8.26
C VAL A 25 -5.47 -4.92 -8.83
N ALA A 26 -4.53 -4.70 -9.74
CA ALA A 26 -3.73 -5.77 -10.34
C ALA A 26 -2.94 -6.53 -9.27
N TYR A 27 -2.25 -5.80 -8.37
CA TYR A 27 -1.54 -6.42 -7.24
C TYR A 27 -2.47 -7.21 -6.32
N ALA A 28 -3.60 -6.63 -5.90
CA ALA A 28 -4.51 -7.32 -4.99
C ALA A 28 -5.05 -8.62 -5.60
N LEU A 29 -5.37 -8.63 -6.91
CA LEU A 29 -5.83 -9.83 -7.60
C LEU A 29 -4.72 -10.89 -7.69
N ASN A 30 -3.53 -10.50 -8.14
CA ASN A 30 -2.38 -11.40 -8.27
C ASN A 30 -2.02 -12.03 -6.93
N ASP A 31 -1.85 -11.21 -5.90
CA ASP A 31 -1.33 -11.68 -4.61
C ASP A 31 -2.36 -12.50 -3.83
N ARG A 32 -3.66 -12.28 -4.06
CA ARG A 32 -4.70 -13.17 -3.54
C ARG A 32 -4.64 -14.55 -4.20
N GLU A 33 -4.41 -14.60 -5.50
CA GLU A 33 -4.31 -15.86 -6.26
C GLU A 33 -3.03 -16.63 -5.92
N GLU A 34 -1.88 -15.94 -5.86
CA GLU A 34 -0.56 -16.57 -5.76
C GLU A 34 -0.07 -16.73 -4.31
N TYR A 35 -0.42 -15.79 -3.43
CA TYR A 35 0.19 -15.68 -2.09
C TYR A 35 -0.83 -15.66 -0.94
N ASN A 36 -2.12 -15.81 -1.24
CA ASN A 36 -3.22 -15.75 -0.26
C ASN A 36 -3.23 -14.43 0.54
N LEU A 37 -3.03 -13.29 -0.13
CA LEU A 37 -3.22 -11.98 0.49
C LEU A 37 -4.62 -11.88 1.13
N PRO A 38 -4.78 -11.31 2.34
CA PRO A 38 -6.09 -11.10 2.95
C PRO A 38 -7.07 -10.33 2.03
N GLU A 39 -8.34 -10.74 2.03
CA GLU A 39 -9.37 -10.14 1.16
C GLU A 39 -9.65 -8.68 1.51
N GLU A 40 -9.43 -8.32 2.77
CA GLU A 40 -9.61 -6.96 3.30
C GLU A 40 -8.43 -6.04 3.01
N TRP A 41 -7.31 -6.55 2.49
CA TRP A 41 -6.09 -5.76 2.30
C TRP A 41 -5.96 -5.30 0.85
N ILE A 42 -5.61 -4.02 0.67
CA ILE A 42 -5.34 -3.40 -0.64
C ILE A 42 -3.92 -2.82 -0.64
N PRO A 43 -3.00 -3.31 -1.49
CA PRO A 43 -1.64 -2.80 -1.58
C PRO A 43 -1.62 -1.39 -2.20
N ILE A 44 -0.84 -0.49 -1.62
CA ILE A 44 -0.80 0.92 -2.04
C ILE A 44 0.61 1.49 -2.25
N TYR A 45 1.65 0.80 -1.77
CA TYR A 45 3.02 1.32 -1.80
C TYR A 45 4.05 0.20 -1.61
N ASP A 46 5.19 0.28 -2.31
CA ASP A 46 6.35 -0.60 -2.10
C ASP A 46 7.53 0.22 -1.56
N PHE A 47 8.10 -0.24 -0.44
CA PHE A 47 9.27 0.39 0.18
C PHE A 47 10.60 -0.03 -0.47
N GLY A 48 10.58 -1.02 -1.37
CA GLY A 48 11.76 -1.50 -2.10
C GLY A 48 12.69 -2.40 -1.28
N ASP A 49 12.30 -2.76 -0.06
CA ASP A 49 13.06 -3.63 0.86
C ASP A 49 12.33 -4.97 1.14
N GLY A 50 11.24 -5.23 0.42
CA GLY A 50 10.36 -6.38 0.59
C GLY A 50 9.13 -6.08 1.46
N ASN A 51 9.09 -4.94 2.16
CA ASN A 51 7.88 -4.46 2.81
C ASN A 51 7.02 -3.66 1.85
N MET A 52 5.71 -3.79 2.02
CA MET A 52 4.71 -3.01 1.30
C MET A 52 3.73 -2.38 2.28
N ALA A 53 3.13 -1.26 1.89
CA ALA A 53 2.01 -0.67 2.62
C ALA A 53 0.67 -1.17 2.04
N TYR A 54 -0.29 -1.39 2.92
CA TYR A 54 -1.64 -1.85 2.60
C TYR A 54 -2.68 -1.01 3.34
N LEU A 55 -3.83 -0.78 2.70
CA LEU A 55 -5.06 -0.40 3.40
C LEU A 55 -5.68 -1.64 4.02
N ASP A 56 -5.85 -1.66 5.34
CA ASP A 56 -6.46 -2.79 6.07
C ASP A 56 -7.93 -2.52 6.38
N TYR A 57 -8.84 -3.08 5.58
CA TYR A 57 -10.29 -2.97 5.79
C TYR A 57 -10.84 -3.98 6.81
N SER A 58 -10.00 -4.75 7.50
CA SER A 58 -10.47 -5.70 8.54
C SER A 58 -11.13 -4.98 9.72
N SER A 59 -10.80 -3.71 9.92
CA SER A 59 -11.49 -2.79 10.83
C SER A 59 -11.41 -1.36 10.29
N LEU A 60 -12.41 -0.53 10.64
CA LEU A 60 -12.46 0.86 10.22
C LEU A 60 -12.40 1.78 11.44
N ASN A 61 -11.75 2.93 11.27
CA ASN A 61 -11.67 3.98 12.28
C ASN A 61 -13.03 4.71 12.46
N ALA A 62 -13.07 5.72 13.33
CA ALA A 62 -14.30 6.47 13.63
C ALA A 62 -14.87 7.23 12.42
N GLU A 63 -14.04 7.54 11.42
CA GLU A 63 -14.40 8.21 10.18
C GLU A 63 -14.77 7.22 9.05
N LYS A 64 -14.71 5.92 9.34
CA LYS A 64 -14.94 4.80 8.42
C LYS A 64 -13.84 4.62 7.38
N GLU A 65 -12.63 4.99 7.72
CA GLU A 65 -11.45 4.76 6.88
C GLU A 65 -10.61 3.60 7.43
N PRO A 66 -9.92 2.85 6.56
CA PRO A 66 -9.01 1.78 6.97
C PRO A 66 -7.68 2.35 7.45
N ASP A 67 -7.02 1.65 8.37
CA ASP A 67 -5.64 1.94 8.75
C ASP A 67 -4.69 1.63 7.58
N VAL A 68 -3.57 2.36 7.52
CA VAL A 68 -2.45 1.99 6.65
C VAL A 68 -1.46 1.16 7.46
N ILE A 69 -1.18 -0.06 7.02
CA ILE A 69 -0.26 -0.98 7.68
C ILE A 69 0.93 -1.31 6.78
N MET A 70 2.07 -1.63 7.39
CA MET A 70 3.21 -2.23 6.73
C MET A 70 3.16 -3.75 6.92
N ALA A 71 3.38 -4.51 5.85
CA ALA A 71 3.50 -5.97 5.93
C ALA A 71 4.45 -6.50 4.85
N PHE A 72 4.91 -7.74 5.04
CA PHE A 72 5.70 -8.47 4.05
C PHE A 72 5.25 -9.93 3.98
N TYR A 73 5.55 -10.60 2.87
CA TYR A 73 5.34 -12.04 2.72
C TYR A 73 6.60 -12.80 3.16
N ASN A 74 6.48 -13.65 4.17
CA ASN A 74 7.64 -14.35 4.77
C ASN A 74 8.05 -15.65 4.03
N GLY A 75 7.38 -15.99 2.93
CA GLY A 75 7.53 -17.26 2.20
C GLY A 75 6.39 -18.27 2.42
N ASP A 76 5.56 -18.05 3.45
CA ASP A 76 4.39 -18.88 3.80
C ASP A 76 3.11 -18.03 3.94
N LYS A 77 3.21 -16.85 4.57
CA LYS A 77 2.08 -15.95 4.80
C LYS A 77 2.53 -14.49 4.89
N TYR A 78 1.57 -13.59 4.83
CA TYR A 78 1.77 -12.18 5.15
C TYR A 78 1.89 -11.98 6.67
N GLU A 79 2.83 -11.16 7.09
CA GLU A 79 3.04 -10.73 8.46
C GLU A 79 3.03 -9.21 8.55
N THR A 80 2.15 -8.67 9.40
CA THR A 80 2.11 -7.23 9.70
C THR A 80 3.33 -6.84 10.53
N VAL A 81 3.98 -5.75 10.14
CA VAL A 81 5.12 -5.16 10.83
C VAL A 81 4.62 -4.10 11.81
N GLU A 82 3.94 -3.08 11.31
CA GLU A 82 3.41 -1.97 12.10
C GLU A 82 2.24 -1.25 11.42
N LYS A 83 1.53 -0.41 12.18
CA LYS A 83 0.60 0.59 11.63
C LYS A 83 1.38 1.84 11.28
N LEU A 84 1.24 2.29 10.03
CA LEU A 84 1.92 3.46 9.47
C LEU A 84 1.10 4.74 9.63
N ALA A 85 -0.22 4.67 9.39
CA ALA A 85 -1.12 5.82 9.48
C ALA A 85 -2.55 5.42 9.84
N GLU A 86 -3.35 6.38 10.31
CA GLU A 86 -4.78 6.20 10.64
C GLU A 86 -5.68 6.11 9.40
N ASP A 87 -5.22 6.68 8.28
CA ASP A 87 -5.89 6.63 6.98
C ASP A 87 -4.90 6.93 5.83
N LEU A 88 -5.38 6.80 4.59
CA LEU A 88 -4.59 7.03 3.38
C LEU A 88 -4.14 8.50 3.25
N GLY A 89 -4.97 9.45 3.67
CA GLY A 89 -4.67 10.87 3.60
C GLY A 89 -3.50 11.23 4.51
N ASP A 90 -3.51 10.74 5.75
CA ASP A 90 -2.44 10.89 6.72
C ASP A 90 -1.13 10.27 6.21
N PHE A 91 -1.19 9.08 5.62
CA PHE A 91 -0.01 8.44 5.02
C PHE A 91 0.60 9.27 3.88
N ILE A 92 -0.22 9.73 2.93
CA ILE A 92 0.26 10.57 1.82
C ILE A 92 0.81 11.90 2.36
N LEU A 93 0.15 12.51 3.33
CA LEU A 93 0.60 13.75 3.95
C LEU A 93 1.96 13.57 4.63
N GLN A 94 2.18 12.46 5.32
CA GLN A 94 3.47 12.13 5.93
C GLN A 94 4.58 12.06 4.86
N LEU A 95 4.36 11.32 3.76
CA LEU A 95 5.34 11.23 2.66
C LEU A 95 5.68 12.62 2.10
N VAL A 96 4.69 13.49 1.90
CA VAL A 96 4.92 14.86 1.43
C VAL A 96 5.73 15.67 2.44
N GLN A 97 5.43 15.53 3.74
CA GLN A 97 6.14 16.25 4.80
C GLN A 97 7.60 15.80 4.93
N GLU A 98 7.89 14.50 4.80
CA GLU A 98 9.26 13.97 4.78
C GLU A 98 10.08 14.59 3.66
N GLN A 99 9.52 14.68 2.44
CA GLN A 99 10.22 15.30 1.30
C GLN A 99 10.45 16.81 1.46
N ILE A 100 9.59 17.53 2.19
CA ILE A 100 9.79 18.95 2.50
C ILE A 100 10.80 19.13 3.65
N GLY A 101 10.79 18.22 4.63
CA GLY A 101 11.69 18.22 5.78
C GLY A 101 13.15 17.95 5.40
N ASP A 102 13.37 17.00 4.48
CA ASP A 102 14.69 16.60 3.99
C ASP A 102 15.35 17.64 3.06
N GLN A 103 14.62 18.69 2.66
CA GLN A 103 15.14 19.80 1.87
C GLN A 103 15.82 20.90 2.72
N LYS A 104 15.93 20.73 4.05
CA LYS A 104 16.61 21.68 4.96
C LYS A 104 17.97 21.17 5.42
#